data_AF-A0A2E9DSY5-F1
#
_entry.id   AF-A0A2E9DSY5-F1
#
_cell.length_a   1.000
_cell.length_b   1.000
_cell.length_c   1.000
_cell.angle_alpha   90.00
_cell.angle_beta   90.00
_cell.angle_gamma   90.00
#
_symmetry.space_group_name_H-M   'P 1'
#
loop_
_entity.id
_entity.type
_entity.pdbx_description
1 polymer ?
#
loop_
_entity_poly.entity_id
_entity_poly.type
_entity_poly.pdbx_seq_one_letter_code
_entity_poly.pdbx_strand_id
1 'polypeptide(L)'
;MNKYILYLVLIFILPLTSCKKGCTDPLAYNYNANRSIDNGRCKYHQYVRLDSVRIYNVKDENDNGVGWDSPFAWWDMTFDVFIDDELVHVLPDIYSVNFSYMSEDVLVDLSDVSSLKNYDWESSDYKIVFFDYDNPNVEIVDSAIINPFYYLGTRQNDRFFDSIRYNQHDLDFRAYFSWD
;
A
#
# COMPACT_ATOMS: atom_id res chain seq x y z
N MET A 1 21.50 -37.40 50.24
CA MET A 1 20.71 -36.56 49.31
C MET A 1 21.63 -35.89 48.29
N ASN A 2 21.14 -35.71 47.07
CA ASN A 2 21.59 -34.73 46.06
C ASN A 2 22.46 -35.06 44.83
N LYS A 3 23.00 -36.26 44.56
CA LYS A 3 23.49 -36.51 43.17
C LYS A 3 22.35 -36.74 42.18
N TYR A 4 21.31 -37.48 42.60
CA TYR A 4 20.11 -37.69 41.79
C TYR A 4 19.23 -36.44 41.67
N ILE A 5 19.22 -35.57 42.69
CA ILE A 5 18.50 -34.28 42.63
C ILE A 5 19.28 -33.28 41.76
N LEU A 6 20.62 -33.29 41.76
CA LEU A 6 21.42 -32.48 40.82
C LEU A 6 21.23 -32.93 39.36
N TYR A 7 21.16 -34.25 39.11
CA TYR A 7 20.84 -34.81 37.78
C TYR A 7 19.38 -34.56 37.37
N LEU A 8 18.41 -34.69 38.27
CA LEU A 8 17.01 -34.34 38.02
C LEU A 8 16.85 -32.84 37.75
N VAL A 9 17.59 -31.99 38.45
CA VAL A 9 17.64 -30.54 38.22
C VAL A 9 18.34 -30.21 36.89
N LEU A 10 19.41 -30.91 36.50
CA LEU A 10 20.03 -30.76 35.15
C LEU A 10 19.13 -31.27 34.01
N ILE A 11 18.34 -32.31 34.24
CA ILE A 11 17.39 -32.86 33.26
C ILE A 11 16.12 -31.98 33.17
N PHE A 12 15.77 -31.24 34.23
CA PHE A 12 14.71 -30.22 34.24
C PHE A 12 15.18 -28.82 33.77
N ILE A 13 16.50 -28.58 33.74
CA ILE A 13 17.15 -27.34 33.26
C ILE A 13 17.82 -27.53 31.88
N LEU A 14 17.78 -28.72 31.27
CA LEU A 14 17.88 -28.83 29.81
C LEU A 14 16.69 -28.05 29.28
N PRO A 15 16.86 -26.76 28.94
CA PRO A 15 15.74 -25.88 29.04
C PRO A 15 14.81 -26.29 27.91
N LEU A 16 13.54 -26.08 28.20
CA LEU A 16 12.47 -25.89 27.24
C LEU A 16 12.76 -24.72 26.25
N THR A 17 14.02 -24.40 25.97
CA THR A 17 14.48 -23.89 24.68
C THR A 17 14.31 -25.00 23.63
N SER A 18 13.06 -25.46 23.45
CA SER A 18 12.60 -25.79 22.12
C SER A 18 12.97 -24.58 21.29
N CYS A 19 14.06 -24.75 20.54
CA CYS A 19 14.74 -23.71 19.80
C CYS A 19 13.65 -22.91 19.10
N LYS A 20 13.45 -21.63 19.48
CA LYS A 20 12.40 -20.78 18.90
C LYS A 20 12.82 -20.41 17.48
N LYS A 21 12.92 -21.43 16.63
CA LYS A 21 13.25 -21.36 15.24
C LYS A 21 12.01 -20.97 14.46
N GLY A 22 12.18 -20.05 13.54
CA GLY A 22 11.16 -19.58 12.61
C GLY A 22 11.70 -18.39 11.85
N CYS A 23 10.99 -17.91 10.85
CA CYS A 23 11.49 -16.79 10.07
C CYS A 23 11.65 -15.55 10.95
N THR A 24 12.85 -14.96 10.93
CA THR A 24 13.20 -13.72 11.65
C THR A 24 13.34 -12.53 10.73
N ASP A 25 13.15 -12.72 9.42
CA ASP A 25 13.22 -11.67 8.42
C ASP A 25 11.88 -10.91 8.33
N PRO A 26 11.84 -9.59 8.63
CA PRO A 26 10.63 -8.78 8.56
C PRO A 26 9.99 -8.65 7.17
N LEU A 27 10.73 -8.90 6.09
CA LEU A 27 10.23 -8.87 4.71
C LEU A 27 9.47 -10.15 4.33
N ALA A 28 9.60 -11.22 5.12
CA ALA A 28 8.95 -12.47 4.84
C ALA A 28 7.49 -12.47 5.33
N TYR A 29 6.55 -12.99 4.54
CA TYR A 29 5.16 -13.11 4.97
C TYR A 29 4.98 -14.09 6.13
N ASN A 30 5.90 -15.04 6.33
CA ASN A 30 5.88 -15.94 7.48
C ASN A 30 6.79 -15.48 8.64
N TYR A 31 7.17 -14.19 8.67
CA TYR A 31 7.89 -13.56 9.78
C TYR A 31 7.20 -13.80 11.12
N ASN A 32 8.00 -14.03 12.16
CA ASN A 32 7.50 -14.17 13.52
C ASN A 32 8.42 -13.49 14.53
N ALA A 33 7.97 -12.34 15.04
CA ALA A 33 8.70 -11.53 16.01
C ALA A 33 9.06 -12.26 17.33
N ASN A 34 8.42 -13.40 17.63
CA ASN A 34 8.75 -14.20 18.82
C ASN A 34 9.91 -15.19 18.59
N ARG A 35 10.45 -15.25 17.37
CA ARG A 35 11.55 -16.14 16.99
C ARG A 35 12.87 -15.38 17.07
N SER A 36 13.87 -16.01 17.66
CA SER A 36 15.21 -15.44 17.84
C SER A 36 16.27 -16.13 16.98
N ILE A 37 15.91 -17.21 16.29
CA ILE A 37 16.80 -18.01 15.46
C ILE A 37 16.09 -18.28 14.15
N ASP A 38 16.69 -17.91 13.03
CA ASP A 38 16.14 -18.23 11.72
C ASP A 38 16.15 -19.76 11.49
N ASN A 39 15.10 -20.25 10.84
CA ASN A 39 15.02 -21.64 10.40
C ASN A 39 15.40 -21.84 8.93
N GLY A 40 15.75 -20.76 8.20
CA GLY A 40 16.09 -20.80 6.78
C GLY A 40 14.90 -21.13 5.87
N ARG A 41 13.67 -20.94 6.36
CA ARG A 41 12.41 -21.21 5.64
C ARG A 41 11.54 -19.96 5.53
N CYS A 42 12.14 -18.78 5.50
CA CYS A 42 11.44 -17.54 5.19
C CYS A 42 10.83 -17.62 3.79
N LYS A 43 9.66 -17.02 3.62
CA LYS A 43 8.94 -16.97 2.36
C LYS A 43 8.53 -15.54 2.07
N TYR A 44 8.74 -15.12 0.83
CA TYR A 44 8.63 -13.75 0.39
C TYR A 44 7.64 -13.65 -0.75
N HIS A 45 7.04 -12.47 -0.85
CA HIS A 45 6.33 -12.07 -2.05
C HIS A 45 7.34 -11.64 -3.11
N GLN A 46 7.12 -12.03 -4.37
CA GLN A 46 7.94 -11.59 -5.49
C GLN A 46 7.53 -10.22 -6.01
N TYR A 47 6.25 -9.87 -5.89
CA TYR A 47 5.74 -8.57 -6.30
C TYR A 47 4.45 -8.23 -5.56
N VAL A 48 4.13 -6.94 -5.56
CA VAL A 48 2.80 -6.42 -5.22
C VAL A 48 2.19 -5.77 -6.46
N ARG A 49 0.87 -5.81 -6.59
CA ARG A 49 0.13 -5.15 -7.67
C ARG A 49 -0.89 -4.18 -7.09
N LEU A 50 -0.99 -2.98 -7.65
CA LEU A 50 -2.14 -2.08 -7.45
C LEU A 50 -3.32 -2.57 -8.29
N ASP A 51 -4.37 -3.08 -7.66
CA ASP A 51 -5.52 -3.68 -8.34
C ASP A 51 -6.62 -2.68 -8.68
N SER A 52 -6.87 -1.71 -7.79
CA SER A 52 -7.91 -0.71 -8.01
C SER A 52 -7.73 0.49 -7.11
N VAL A 53 -8.33 1.62 -7.51
CA VAL A 53 -8.39 2.84 -6.72
C VAL A 53 -9.86 3.26 -6.62
N ARG A 54 -10.37 3.35 -5.39
CA ARG A 54 -11.72 3.85 -5.09
C ARG A 54 -11.65 5.26 -4.56
N ILE A 55 -12.13 6.22 -5.33
CA ILE A 55 -12.08 7.64 -5.03
C ILE A 55 -13.37 8.02 -4.32
N TYR A 56 -13.25 8.49 -3.08
CA TYR A 56 -14.37 8.88 -2.23
C TYR A 56 -14.67 10.37 -2.32
N ASN A 57 -13.63 11.20 -2.46
CA ASN A 57 -13.77 12.64 -2.58
C ASN A 57 -12.49 13.24 -3.15
N VAL A 58 -12.65 14.30 -3.93
CA VAL A 58 -11.57 15.22 -4.30
C VAL A 58 -12.06 16.63 -3.95
N LYS A 59 -11.19 17.50 -3.45
CA LYS A 59 -11.59 18.89 -3.18
C LYS A 59 -11.80 19.62 -4.51
N ASP A 60 -12.86 20.41 -4.57
CA ASP A 60 -13.30 21.11 -5.79
C ASP A 60 -12.52 22.41 -6.07
N GLU A 61 -11.57 22.80 -5.22
CA GLU A 61 -10.83 24.05 -5.36
C GLU A 61 -9.34 23.89 -4.97
N ASN A 62 -8.47 24.62 -5.66
CA ASN A 62 -7.05 24.69 -5.36
C ASN A 62 -6.75 25.51 -4.07
N ASP A 63 -5.47 25.60 -3.70
CA ASP A 63 -5.02 26.35 -2.51
C ASP A 63 -5.35 27.85 -2.53
N ASN A 64 -5.66 28.41 -3.71
CA ASN A 64 -6.05 29.80 -3.86
C ASN A 64 -7.58 30.01 -3.80
N GLY A 65 -8.36 28.94 -3.59
CA GLY A 65 -9.83 28.99 -3.61
C GLY A 65 -10.42 29.17 -5.00
N VAL A 66 -9.66 28.80 -6.04
CA VAL A 66 -10.16 28.75 -7.43
C VAL A 66 -10.64 27.33 -7.68
N GLY A 67 -11.88 27.19 -8.14
CA GLY A 67 -12.44 25.89 -8.52
C GLY A 67 -11.60 25.23 -9.61
N TRP A 68 -11.42 23.92 -9.54
CA TRP A 68 -10.70 23.18 -10.59
C TRP A 68 -11.43 23.32 -11.94
N ASP A 69 -12.77 23.39 -11.91
CA ASP A 69 -13.64 23.72 -13.05
C ASP A 69 -13.62 25.20 -13.49
N SER A 70 -12.61 25.99 -13.10
CA SER A 70 -12.52 27.40 -13.48
C SER A 70 -11.49 27.62 -14.58
N PRO A 71 -11.86 28.21 -15.73
CA PRO A 71 -13.14 28.86 -16.06
C PRO A 71 -14.19 27.94 -16.73
N PHE A 72 -13.91 26.64 -16.87
CA PHE A 72 -14.72 25.70 -17.65
C PHE A 72 -15.59 24.82 -16.74
N ALA A 73 -16.92 24.94 -16.83
CA ALA A 73 -17.87 24.26 -15.94
C ALA A 73 -17.99 22.72 -16.11
N TRP A 74 -16.99 22.04 -16.67
CA TRP A 74 -16.91 20.59 -16.82
C TRP A 74 -15.59 20.10 -16.25
N TRP A 75 -15.63 19.34 -15.15
CA TRP A 75 -14.44 18.80 -14.52
C TRP A 75 -14.09 17.43 -15.11
N ASP A 76 -12.89 17.32 -15.67
CA ASP A 76 -12.39 16.13 -16.36
C ASP A 76 -11.18 15.59 -15.59
N MET A 77 -11.41 14.67 -14.65
CA MET A 77 -10.33 14.13 -13.82
C MET A 77 -9.65 12.94 -14.52
N THR A 78 -8.31 12.94 -14.48
CA THR A 78 -7.48 11.77 -14.80
C THR A 78 -6.45 11.53 -13.69
N PHE A 79 -5.81 10.36 -13.66
CA PHE A 79 -4.66 10.14 -12.80
C PHE A 79 -3.61 9.25 -13.45
N ASP A 80 -2.37 9.48 -13.03
CA ASP A 80 -1.21 8.67 -13.39
C ASP A 80 -0.70 7.90 -12.17
N VAL A 81 -0.12 6.73 -12.43
CA VAL A 81 0.54 5.92 -11.42
C VAL A 81 2.01 5.78 -11.76
N PHE A 82 2.85 6.10 -10.77
CA PHE A 82 4.29 5.97 -10.81
C PHE A 82 4.78 4.92 -9.81
N ILE A 83 5.84 4.22 -10.18
CA ILE A 83 6.63 3.34 -9.31
C ILE A 83 8.08 3.83 -9.43
N ASP A 84 8.71 4.18 -8.31
CA ASP A 84 10.08 4.76 -8.30
C ASP A 84 10.25 5.97 -9.22
N ASP A 85 9.24 6.84 -9.25
CA ASP A 85 9.15 8.01 -10.14
C ASP A 85 9.10 7.67 -11.65
N GLU A 86 9.07 6.39 -12.04
CA GLU A 86 8.81 5.96 -13.41
C GLU A 86 7.30 5.88 -13.66
N LEU A 87 6.84 6.45 -14.77
CA LEU A 87 5.43 6.39 -15.17
C LEU A 87 5.07 4.99 -15.67
N VAL A 88 4.11 4.34 -15.01
CA VAL A 88 3.76 2.94 -15.27
C VAL A 88 2.39 2.80 -15.94
N HIS A 89 1.50 3.75 -15.67
CA HIS A 89 0.17 3.78 -16.24
C HIS A 89 -0.37 5.21 -16.31
N VAL A 90 -1.01 5.51 -17.44
CA VAL A 90 -1.78 6.73 -17.69
C VAL A 90 -3.21 6.28 -17.93
N LEU A 91 -4.16 6.77 -17.14
CA LEU A 91 -5.56 6.47 -17.39
C LEU A 91 -6.13 7.41 -18.46
N PRO A 92 -6.66 6.87 -19.56
CA PRO A 92 -7.24 7.68 -20.64
C PRO A 92 -8.64 8.21 -20.30
N ASP A 93 -9.27 7.71 -19.23
CA ASP A 93 -10.66 8.00 -18.94
C ASP A 93 -10.79 9.32 -18.19
N ILE A 94 -11.23 10.31 -18.96
CA ILE A 94 -11.85 11.54 -18.47
C ILE A 94 -13.11 11.13 -17.70
N TYR A 95 -13.00 11.04 -16.37
CA TYR A 95 -14.17 10.86 -15.53
C TYR A 95 -14.75 12.24 -15.23
N SER A 96 -15.90 12.53 -15.82
CA SER A 96 -16.70 13.68 -15.38
C SER A 96 -17.24 13.37 -13.98
N VAL A 97 -16.55 13.84 -12.95
CA VAL A 97 -16.99 13.66 -11.57
C VAL A 97 -17.77 14.92 -11.19
N ASN A 98 -19.08 14.78 -10.99
CA ASN A 98 -19.91 15.91 -10.61
C ASN A 98 -19.86 16.11 -9.09
N PHE A 99 -19.07 17.07 -8.61
CA PHE A 99 -18.88 17.35 -7.19
C PHE A 99 -20.12 17.82 -6.45
N SER A 100 -21.10 18.40 -7.16
CA SER A 100 -22.38 18.79 -6.56
C SER A 100 -23.24 17.58 -6.15
N TYR A 101 -22.93 16.40 -6.70
CA TYR A 101 -23.71 15.16 -6.56
C TYR A 101 -22.84 13.93 -6.37
N MET A 102 -21.76 14.01 -5.58
CA MET A 102 -21.00 12.84 -5.11
C MET A 102 -21.88 11.98 -4.17
N SER A 103 -22.93 11.38 -4.72
CA SER A 103 -23.77 10.39 -4.03
C SER A 103 -23.15 9.00 -4.08
N GLU A 104 -22.16 8.78 -4.95
CA GLU A 104 -21.47 7.49 -5.14
C GLU A 104 -19.96 7.72 -5.36
N ASP A 105 -19.14 6.78 -4.89
CA ASP A 105 -17.69 6.78 -5.07
C ASP A 105 -17.29 6.17 -6.41
N VAL A 106 -16.16 6.60 -6.97
CA VAL A 106 -15.66 6.10 -8.26
C VAL A 106 -14.69 4.96 -8.03
N LEU A 107 -15.00 3.77 -8.54
CA LEU A 107 -14.06 2.64 -8.54
C LEU A 107 -13.37 2.54 -9.89
N VAL A 108 -12.05 2.68 -9.89
CA VAL A 108 -11.19 2.44 -11.04
C VAL A 108 -10.55 1.07 -10.90
N ASP A 109 -10.95 0.14 -11.76
CA ASP A 109 -10.40 -1.21 -11.83
C ASP A 109 -9.13 -1.21 -12.68
N LEU A 110 -8.02 -1.62 -12.07
CA LEU A 110 -6.69 -1.69 -12.67
C LEU A 110 -6.17 -3.14 -12.74
N SER A 111 -7.03 -4.12 -12.42
CA SER A 111 -6.63 -5.51 -12.27
C SER A 111 -6.17 -6.18 -13.57
N ASP A 112 -6.49 -5.61 -14.73
CA ASP A 112 -6.02 -6.11 -16.04
C ASP A 112 -4.69 -5.47 -16.50
N VAL A 113 -4.16 -4.48 -15.75
CA VAL A 113 -2.94 -3.75 -16.11
C VAL A 113 -1.70 -4.46 -15.57
N SER A 114 -0.95 -5.13 -16.44
CA SER A 114 0.22 -5.91 -16.04
C SER A 114 1.42 -5.08 -15.59
N SER A 115 1.51 -3.81 -16.00
CA SER A 115 2.63 -2.93 -15.67
C SER A 115 2.62 -2.48 -14.21
N LEU A 116 1.47 -2.49 -13.52
CA LEU A 116 1.32 -2.01 -12.13
C LEU A 116 1.93 -2.93 -11.05
N LYS A 117 2.79 -3.86 -11.47
CA LYS A 117 3.53 -4.74 -10.57
C LYS A 117 4.81 -4.07 -10.13
N ASN A 118 5.00 -3.98 -8.82
CA ASN A 118 6.25 -3.56 -8.24
C ASN A 118 7.05 -4.80 -7.81
N TYR A 119 8.14 -5.08 -8.52
CA TYR A 119 9.05 -6.19 -8.21
C TYR A 119 10.05 -5.85 -7.09
N ASP A 120 10.33 -4.56 -6.89
CA ASP A 120 11.25 -4.03 -5.87
C ASP A 120 10.48 -3.36 -4.71
N TRP A 121 9.29 -3.90 -4.39
CA TRP A 121 8.32 -3.36 -3.43
C TRP A 121 8.86 -3.08 -2.03
N GLU A 122 10.00 -3.65 -1.69
CA GLU A 122 10.69 -3.53 -0.40
C GLU A 122 11.34 -2.16 -0.22
N SER A 123 11.69 -1.50 -1.32
CA SER A 123 12.33 -0.18 -1.36
C SER A 123 11.52 0.89 -2.09
N SER A 124 10.46 0.47 -2.78
CA SER A 124 9.78 1.26 -3.78
C SER A 124 8.35 1.59 -3.36
N ASP A 125 7.91 2.80 -3.62
CA ASP A 125 6.56 3.28 -3.29
C ASP A 125 5.71 3.44 -4.54
N TYR A 126 4.39 3.38 -4.38
CA TYR A 126 3.46 3.86 -5.41
C TYR A 126 3.21 5.34 -5.18
N LYS A 127 3.32 6.13 -6.25
CA LYS A 127 2.87 7.52 -6.27
C LYS A 127 1.71 7.65 -7.25
N ILE A 128 0.57 8.08 -6.74
CA ILE A 128 -0.63 8.34 -7.55
C ILE A 128 -0.78 9.86 -7.65
N VAL A 129 -0.88 10.38 -8.87
CA VAL A 129 -1.00 11.81 -9.13
C VAL A 129 -2.32 12.06 -9.84
N PHE A 130 -3.17 12.90 -9.24
CA PHE A 130 -4.45 13.28 -9.81
C PHE A 130 -4.30 14.60 -10.56
N PHE A 131 -4.87 14.64 -11.76
CA PHE A 131 -4.86 15.81 -12.61
C PHE A 131 -6.28 16.22 -12.94
N ASP A 132 -6.44 17.52 -13.08
CA ASP A 132 -7.55 18.12 -13.77
C ASP A 132 -7.15 18.39 -15.23
N TYR A 133 -7.93 17.88 -16.16
CA TYR A 133 -7.65 17.91 -17.59
C TYR A 133 -8.66 18.79 -18.34
N ASP A 134 -8.37 20.08 -18.44
CA ASP A 134 -9.15 21.04 -19.21
C ASP A 134 -8.50 21.31 -20.57
N ASN A 135 -8.69 20.43 -21.55
CA ASN A 135 -8.01 20.49 -22.86
C ASN A 135 -7.85 21.93 -23.42
N PRO A 136 -6.62 22.45 -23.63
CA PRO A 136 -5.33 21.73 -23.60
C PRO A 136 -4.56 21.83 -22.26
N ASN A 137 -5.16 22.40 -21.23
CA ASN A 137 -4.56 22.61 -19.93
C ASN A 137 -4.60 21.33 -19.10
N VAL A 138 -3.55 21.14 -18.31
CA VAL A 138 -3.46 20.06 -17.32
C VAL A 138 -2.93 20.67 -16.04
N GLU A 139 -3.69 20.57 -14.97
CA GLU A 139 -3.29 21.03 -13.65
C GLU A 139 -3.19 19.85 -12.70
N ILE A 140 -2.18 19.86 -11.84
CA ILE A 140 -2.06 18.85 -10.78
C ILE A 140 -3.04 19.25 -9.68
N VAL A 141 -3.96 18.34 -9.35
CA VAL A 141 -4.83 18.49 -8.19
C VAL A 141 -4.00 18.23 -6.95
N ASP A 142 -3.54 16.99 -6.79
CA ASP A 142 -2.70 16.57 -5.66
C ASP A 142 -2.09 15.18 -5.95
N SER A 143 -1.24 14.68 -5.05
CA SER A 143 -0.61 13.38 -5.16
C SER A 143 -0.51 12.65 -3.83
N ALA A 144 -0.51 11.32 -3.90
CA ALA A 144 -0.35 10.45 -2.74
C ALA A 144 0.77 9.45 -2.96
N ILE A 145 1.69 9.38 -2.00
CA ILE A 145 2.69 8.31 -1.91
C ILE A 145 2.15 7.27 -0.93
N ILE A 146 2.01 6.04 -1.40
CA ILE A 146 1.46 4.93 -0.62
C ILE A 146 2.39 3.72 -0.70
N ASN A 147 2.65 3.12 0.46
CA ASN A 147 3.45 1.90 0.59
C ASN A 147 2.58 0.79 1.19
N PRO A 148 2.25 -0.27 0.43
CA PRO A 148 1.43 -1.39 0.91
C PRO A 148 2.16 -2.27 1.94
N PHE A 149 3.43 -2.00 2.22
CA PHE A 149 4.23 -2.69 3.23
C PHE A 149 4.54 -1.82 4.46
N TYR A 150 4.36 -2.38 5.66
CA TYR A 150 4.68 -1.72 6.93
C TYR A 150 5.77 -2.45 7.73
N TYR A 151 6.99 -1.92 7.70
CA TYR A 151 8.17 -2.57 8.28
C TYR A 151 8.09 -2.77 9.82
N LEU A 152 7.32 -1.96 10.53
CA LEU A 152 7.22 -2.01 12.00
C LEU A 152 6.10 -2.94 12.52
N GLY A 153 5.32 -3.58 11.64
CA GLY A 153 4.24 -4.51 12.04
C GLY A 153 4.77 -5.70 12.85
N THR A 154 4.02 -6.23 13.83
CA THR A 154 4.53 -7.36 14.65
C THR A 154 4.01 -8.73 14.19
N ARG A 155 2.97 -8.74 13.36
CA ARG A 155 2.35 -9.94 12.77
C ARG A 155 2.29 -9.80 11.25
N GLN A 156 2.11 -10.92 10.55
CA GLN A 156 1.98 -10.96 9.09
C GLN A 156 0.92 -9.97 8.56
N ASN A 157 -0.30 -10.03 9.10
CA ASN A 157 -1.41 -9.17 8.66
C ASN A 157 -1.20 -7.68 9.01
N ASP A 158 -0.22 -7.36 9.85
CA ASP A 158 0.10 -5.98 10.19
C ASP A 158 1.12 -5.38 9.21
N ARG A 159 1.67 -6.18 8.27
CA ARG A 159 2.78 -5.80 7.39
C ARG A 159 2.39 -5.67 5.95
N PHE A 160 1.54 -6.56 5.43
CA PHE A 160 1.15 -6.60 4.02
C PHE A 160 -0.29 -6.13 3.92
N PHE A 161 -0.49 -4.90 3.46
CA PHE A 161 -1.81 -4.33 3.32
C PHE A 161 -2.41 -4.72 1.97
N ASP A 162 -3.66 -5.19 2.02
CA ASP A 162 -4.52 -5.39 0.85
C ASP A 162 -5.21 -4.08 0.43
N SER A 163 -5.16 -3.06 1.27
CA SER A 163 -5.71 -1.75 0.98
C SER A 163 -5.16 -0.64 1.89
N ILE A 164 -5.04 0.56 1.33
CA ILE A 164 -4.64 1.77 2.04
C ILE A 164 -5.69 2.85 1.78
N ARG A 165 -6.23 3.45 2.84
CA ARG A 165 -7.02 4.68 2.72
C ARG A 165 -6.09 5.87 2.85
N TYR A 166 -6.18 6.78 1.90
CA TYR A 166 -5.57 8.10 1.94
C TYR A 166 -6.68 9.13 2.12
N ASN A 167 -6.54 10.00 3.12
CA ASN A 167 -7.46 11.11 3.38
C ASN A 167 -6.64 12.25 3.95
N GLN A 168 -6.00 13.00 3.06
CA GLN A 168 -5.18 14.17 3.36
C GLN A 168 -5.33 15.17 2.22
N HIS A 169 -5.07 16.44 2.52
CA HIS A 169 -5.10 17.52 1.53
C HIS A 169 -6.40 17.50 0.73
N ASP A 170 -6.30 17.33 -0.59
CA ASP A 170 -7.41 17.46 -1.51
C ASP A 170 -7.96 16.09 -1.94
N LEU A 171 -7.45 14.98 -1.38
CA LEU A 171 -7.79 13.61 -1.80
C LEU A 171 -8.33 12.75 -0.66
N ASP A 172 -9.47 12.08 -0.89
CA ASP A 172 -9.94 10.92 -0.12
C ASP A 172 -10.15 9.74 -1.07
N PHE A 173 -9.32 8.72 -0.97
CA PHE A 173 -9.43 7.50 -1.76
C PHE A 173 -8.94 6.27 -0.99
N ARG A 174 -9.22 5.09 -1.53
CA ARG A 174 -8.64 3.82 -1.10
C ARG A 174 -8.00 3.11 -2.28
N ALA A 175 -6.72 2.79 -2.16
CA ALA A 175 -6.02 1.89 -3.07
C ALA A 175 -6.14 0.45 -2.56
N TYR A 176 -6.25 -0.51 -3.47
CA TYR A 176 -6.31 -1.94 -3.18
C TYR A 176 -5.16 -2.67 -3.85
N PHE A 177 -4.60 -3.66 -3.16
CA PHE A 177 -3.40 -4.36 -3.56
C PHE A 177 -3.53 -5.87 -3.45
N SER A 178 -2.87 -6.58 -4.36
CA SER A 178 -2.68 -8.03 -4.32
C SER A 178 -1.20 -8.38 -4.24
N TRP A 179 -0.92 -9.42 -3.47
CA TRP A 179 0.39 -10.02 -3.29
C TRP A 179 0.39 -11.44 -3.88
N ASP A 180 1.52 -11.93 -4.39
CA ASP A 180 1.64 -13.25 -5.04
C ASP A 180 1.65 -14.46 -4.09
#